data_AF-A0A5C7P0N3-F1
#
_entry.id   AF-A0A5C7P0N3-F1
#
_cell.length_a   1.000
_cell.length_b   1.000
_cell.length_c   1.000
_cell.angle_alpha   90.00
_cell.angle_beta   90.00
_cell.angle_gamma   90.00
#
_symmetry.space_group_name_H-M   'P 1'
#
loop_
_entity.id
_entity.type
_entity.pdbx_description
1 polymer ?
#
loop_
_entity_poly.entity_id
_entity_poly.type
_entity_poly.pdbx_seq_one_letter_code
_entity_poly.pdbx_strand_id
1 'polypeptide(L)'
;MFLYFIPGRTTGPEVPDKLMQCQFDGLDPIVRPVIANGPGGSAGAILCDKSSADIAGYYPDRQEWAKVNDKLWIGYEKEQRPTPEGLARSKQLNGHPVVIGGQVWSVPVARRWAFDTGSPIWYDTTPKKLHYRDGEWKLADTIDRYARLWQIGEQWFDETCAAAKSETDRKPLLITQAAEMAVEVLSINYRVWHEEIDLLTPLDADTIRGVLNAVIDTQTLTDWFQKKSESLVG
;
A
#
# COMPACT_ATOMS: atom_id res chain seq x y z
N MET A 1 -0.98 -2.08 16.02
CA MET A 1 -1.65 -2.89 14.96
C MET A 1 -3.13 -2.54 14.93
N PHE A 2 -3.85 -2.90 13.86
CA PHE A 2 -5.28 -2.64 13.76
C PHE A 2 -6.13 -3.63 14.56
N LEU A 3 -7.28 -3.14 15.00
CA LEU A 3 -8.38 -3.86 15.62
C LEU A 3 -9.59 -3.74 14.70
N TYR A 4 -10.35 -4.81 14.55
CA TYR A 4 -11.56 -4.82 13.72
C TYR A 4 -12.74 -5.21 14.59
N PHE A 5 -13.79 -4.39 14.61
CA PHE A 5 -15.02 -4.73 15.32
C PHE A 5 -16.16 -5.02 14.36
N ILE A 6 -16.80 -6.17 14.57
CA ILE A 6 -17.95 -6.63 13.80
C ILE A 6 -19.19 -6.61 14.71
N PRO A 7 -20.10 -5.63 14.52
CA PRO A 7 -21.34 -5.56 15.28
C PRO A 7 -22.21 -6.81 15.15
N GLY A 8 -22.94 -7.14 16.21
CA GLY A 8 -23.93 -8.23 16.23
C GLY A 8 -23.35 -9.65 16.24
N ARG A 9 -22.02 -9.81 16.28
CA ARG A 9 -21.37 -11.12 16.28
C ARG A 9 -20.73 -11.45 17.61
N THR A 10 -21.15 -12.53 18.25
CA THR A 10 -20.59 -12.95 19.55
C THR A 10 -19.78 -14.25 19.49
N THR A 11 -19.83 -14.99 18.38
CA THR A 11 -19.17 -16.30 18.22
C THR A 11 -18.68 -16.57 16.79
N GLY A 12 -17.49 -17.16 16.65
CA GLY A 12 -17.01 -17.85 15.44
C GLY A 12 -16.35 -16.96 14.36
N PRO A 13 -15.36 -17.48 13.61
CA PRO A 13 -14.62 -16.73 12.60
C PRO A 13 -15.29 -16.86 11.23
N GLU A 14 -16.39 -16.15 11.00
CA GLU A 14 -16.76 -15.84 9.61
C GLU A 14 -16.14 -14.50 9.24
N VAL A 15 -14.81 -14.39 9.30
CA VAL A 15 -14.09 -13.16 8.98
C VAL A 15 -14.57 -12.67 7.61
N PRO A 16 -15.12 -11.45 7.46
CA PRO A 16 -15.61 -10.96 6.18
C PRO A 16 -14.60 -11.23 5.08
N ASP A 17 -15.03 -11.73 3.92
CA ASP A 17 -14.11 -12.12 2.84
C ASP A 17 -13.10 -11.03 2.47
N LYS A 18 -13.46 -9.75 2.63
CA LYS A 18 -12.54 -8.61 2.43
C LYS A 18 -11.47 -8.47 3.50
N LEU A 19 -11.77 -8.77 4.77
CA LEU A 19 -10.77 -8.90 5.83
C LEU A 19 -9.85 -10.11 5.59
N MET A 20 -10.38 -11.19 5.01
CA MET A 20 -9.57 -12.35 4.58
C MET A 20 -8.72 -12.04 3.33
N GLN A 21 -9.21 -11.18 2.43
CA GLN A 21 -8.51 -10.74 1.20
C GLN A 21 -7.44 -9.68 1.49
N CYS A 22 -7.58 -8.87 2.54
CA CYS A 22 -6.48 -8.14 3.15
C CYS A 22 -5.53 -9.18 3.75
N GLN A 23 -4.69 -9.77 2.90
CA GLN A 23 -3.81 -10.90 3.21
C GLN A 23 -3.22 -10.73 4.61
N PHE A 24 -3.84 -11.43 5.57
CA PHE A 24 -3.29 -11.67 6.88
C PHE A 24 -1.89 -12.29 6.74
N ASP A 25 -1.49 -12.84 5.58
CA ASP A 25 -0.10 -13.17 5.20
C ASP A 25 0.69 -13.77 6.38
N GLY A 26 0.06 -14.76 7.05
CA GLY A 26 0.60 -15.45 8.22
C GLY A 26 0.23 -14.91 9.61
N LEU A 27 -0.67 -13.92 9.74
CA LEU A 27 -1.21 -13.46 11.02
C LEU A 27 -2.16 -14.53 11.61
N ASP A 28 -2.13 -14.68 12.93
CA ASP A 28 -2.90 -15.67 13.72
C ASP A 28 -4.05 -14.92 14.38
N PRO A 29 -5.25 -14.83 13.75
CA PRO A 29 -6.31 -13.98 14.25
C PRO A 29 -6.88 -14.53 15.55
N ILE A 30 -7.06 -13.66 16.54
CA ILE A 30 -7.85 -13.96 17.72
C ILE A 30 -9.17 -13.19 17.67
N VAL A 31 -10.18 -13.76 18.32
CA VAL A 31 -11.51 -13.15 18.43
C VAL A 31 -11.82 -12.95 19.92
N ARG A 32 -12.24 -11.73 20.28
CA ARG A 32 -12.68 -11.38 21.63
C ARG A 32 -14.13 -10.88 21.59
N PRO A 33 -15.06 -11.57 22.26
CA PRO A 33 -16.44 -11.12 22.30
C PRO A 33 -16.54 -9.82 23.13
N VAL A 34 -17.37 -8.90 22.64
CA VAL A 34 -17.75 -7.67 23.33
C VAL A 34 -19.24 -7.77 23.62
N ILE A 35 -19.57 -8.07 24.88
CA ILE A 35 -20.93 -8.42 25.31
C ILE A 35 -21.88 -7.22 25.22
N ALA A 36 -21.40 -6.03 25.53
CA ALA A 36 -22.14 -4.78 25.47
C ALA A 36 -21.17 -3.61 25.27
N ASN A 37 -21.69 -2.48 24.77
CA ASN A 37 -20.96 -1.22 24.64
C ASN A 37 -19.71 -1.29 23.77
N GLY A 38 -19.69 -2.05 22.67
CA GLY A 38 -18.61 -1.96 21.68
C GLY A 38 -18.64 -0.67 20.86
N PRO A 39 -17.76 -0.53 19.86
CA PRO A 39 -17.83 0.58 18.91
C PRO A 39 -19.26 0.77 18.36
N GLY A 40 -19.75 2.02 18.40
CA GLY A 40 -21.14 2.34 18.05
C GLY A 40 -22.20 1.90 19.06
N GLY A 41 -21.82 1.52 20.28
CA GLY A 41 -22.74 1.15 21.37
C GLY A 41 -23.35 -0.24 21.26
N SER A 42 -22.88 -1.06 20.32
CA SER A 42 -23.43 -2.40 20.04
C SER A 42 -22.60 -3.54 20.63
N ALA A 43 -23.23 -4.68 20.88
CA ALA A 43 -22.51 -5.93 21.13
C ALA A 43 -21.85 -6.42 19.82
N GLY A 44 -20.78 -7.21 19.92
CA GLY A 44 -20.09 -7.73 18.76
C GLY A 44 -18.80 -8.46 19.10
N ALA A 45 -17.87 -8.52 18.15
CA ALA A 45 -16.59 -9.19 18.32
C ALA A 45 -15.47 -8.30 17.81
N ILE A 46 -14.38 -8.23 18.58
CA ILE A 46 -13.12 -7.63 18.17
C ILE A 46 -12.21 -8.71 17.64
N LEU A 47 -11.65 -8.49 16.46
CA LEU A 47 -10.67 -9.31 15.79
C LEU A 47 -9.36 -8.53 15.71
N CYS A 48 -8.26 -9.21 15.98
CA CYS A 48 -6.92 -8.68 15.79
C CYS A 48 -5.95 -9.85 15.62
N ASP A 49 -4.72 -9.56 15.20
CA ASP A 49 -3.68 -10.57 15.27
C ASP A 49 -3.30 -10.89 16.73
N LYS A 50 -2.87 -12.12 16.96
CA LYS A 50 -2.49 -12.64 18.28
C LYS A 50 -1.36 -11.87 18.96
N SER A 51 -0.45 -11.25 18.20
CA SER A 51 0.58 -10.39 18.80
C SER A 51 0.01 -9.11 19.43
N SER A 52 -1.26 -8.79 19.16
CA SER A 52 -2.03 -7.70 19.80
C SER A 52 -3.10 -8.22 20.77
N ALA A 53 -2.91 -9.42 21.31
CA ALA A 53 -3.89 -10.05 22.20
C ALA A 53 -4.13 -9.31 23.52
N ASP A 54 -3.16 -8.52 23.97
CA ASP A 54 -3.19 -7.70 25.17
C ASP A 54 -4.12 -6.48 25.04
N ILE A 55 -4.22 -5.93 23.83
CA ILE A 55 -5.12 -4.80 23.50
C ILE A 55 -6.47 -5.27 22.91
N ALA A 56 -6.68 -6.59 22.82
CA ALA A 56 -7.89 -7.18 22.26
C ALA A 56 -9.08 -7.03 23.22
N GLY A 57 -9.80 -5.92 23.07
CA GLY A 57 -10.96 -5.53 23.86
C GLY A 57 -11.42 -4.14 23.44
N TYR A 58 -12.57 -3.69 23.96
CA TYR A 58 -13.03 -2.33 23.71
C TYR A 58 -12.65 -1.42 24.87
N TYR A 59 -11.72 -0.51 24.60
CA TYR A 59 -11.18 0.45 25.56
C TYR A 59 -11.24 1.87 24.94
N PRO A 60 -12.39 2.55 24.94
CA PRO A 60 -12.60 3.78 24.17
C PRO A 60 -11.66 4.94 24.54
N ASP A 61 -11.22 4.99 25.80
CA ASP A 61 -10.28 6.02 26.25
C ASP A 61 -8.90 5.83 25.64
N ARG A 62 -8.52 4.58 25.39
CA ARG A 62 -7.20 4.16 24.90
C ARG A 62 -7.16 3.90 23.39
N GLN A 63 -8.30 3.70 22.77
CA GLN A 63 -8.43 3.31 21.37
C GLN A 63 -9.06 4.41 20.53
N GLU A 64 -8.69 4.43 19.26
CA GLU A 64 -9.35 5.22 18.23
C GLU A 64 -10.12 4.27 17.31
N TRP A 65 -11.33 4.65 16.93
CA TRP A 65 -12.22 3.82 16.12
C TRP A 65 -12.88 4.66 15.03
N ALA A 66 -12.91 4.12 13.81
CA ALA A 66 -13.66 4.66 12.70
C ALA A 66 -14.66 3.62 12.18
N LYS A 67 -15.87 4.09 11.87
CA LYS A 67 -16.90 3.28 11.22
C LYS A 67 -16.60 3.21 9.73
N VAL A 68 -16.41 2.00 9.20
CA VAL A 68 -16.25 1.77 7.77
C VAL A 68 -17.60 1.63 7.09
N ASN A 69 -18.45 0.78 7.66
CA ASN A 69 -19.83 0.58 7.24
C ASN A 69 -20.64 -0.01 8.42
N ASP A 70 -21.90 -0.39 8.19
CA ASP A 70 -22.76 -0.94 9.24
C ASP A 70 -22.29 -2.29 9.80
N LYS A 71 -21.36 -2.97 9.13
CA LYS A 71 -20.85 -4.29 9.48
C LYS A 71 -19.41 -4.27 9.98
N LEU A 72 -18.72 -3.13 9.93
CA LEU A 72 -17.30 -3.06 10.24
C LEU A 72 -16.89 -1.72 10.81
N TRP A 73 -16.13 -1.79 11.90
CA TRP A 73 -15.33 -0.71 12.44
C TRP A 73 -13.87 -1.12 12.44
N ILE A 74 -12.98 -0.16 12.19
CA ILE A 74 -11.53 -0.33 12.30
C ILE A 74 -11.04 0.59 13.39
N GLY A 75 -10.11 0.12 14.19
CA GLY A 75 -9.50 0.92 15.23
C GLY A 75 -8.06 0.52 15.50
N TYR A 76 -7.45 1.24 16.44
CA TYR A 76 -6.12 0.93 16.94
C TYR A 76 -5.94 1.52 18.35
N GLU A 77 -4.94 1.02 19.07
CA GLU A 77 -4.54 1.56 20.38
C GLU A 77 -3.71 2.83 20.19
N LYS A 78 -4.10 3.95 20.81
CA LYS A 78 -3.45 5.27 20.63
C LYS A 78 -1.96 5.26 20.98
N GLU A 79 -1.59 4.57 22.06
CA GLU A 79 -0.19 4.43 22.50
C GLU A 79 0.61 3.41 21.68
N GLN A 80 -0.06 2.58 20.89
CA GLN A 80 0.55 1.59 19.98
C GLN A 80 0.03 1.77 18.55
N ARG A 81 0.01 3.04 18.11
CA ARG A 81 -0.42 3.42 16.76
C ARG A 81 0.34 2.58 15.71
N PRO A 82 -0.35 1.97 14.74
CA PRO A 82 0.32 1.23 13.67
C PRO A 82 1.36 2.08 12.96
N THR A 83 2.52 1.47 12.69
CA THR A 83 3.64 2.11 11.96
C THR A 83 3.97 1.29 10.71
N PRO A 84 4.63 1.86 9.69
CA PRO A 84 5.07 1.11 8.52
C PRO A 84 5.90 -0.12 8.92
N GLU A 85 6.78 -0.03 9.90
CA GLU A 85 7.60 -1.15 10.37
C GLU A 85 6.74 -2.28 10.93
N GLY A 86 5.74 -1.94 11.76
CA GLY A 86 4.81 -2.93 12.32
C GLY A 86 3.87 -3.54 11.28
N LEU A 87 3.58 -2.79 10.20
CA LEU A 87 2.72 -3.22 9.10
C LEU A 87 3.50 -3.89 7.96
N ALA A 88 4.83 -3.86 8.00
CA ALA A 88 5.68 -4.40 6.94
C ALA A 88 5.43 -5.90 6.73
N ARG A 89 5.35 -6.30 5.45
CA ARG A 89 5.32 -7.71 5.08
C ARG A 89 6.71 -8.32 5.21
N SER A 90 6.77 -9.64 5.40
CA SER A 90 8.03 -10.37 5.55
C SER A 90 8.92 -10.31 4.29
N LYS A 91 8.31 -10.13 3.11
CA LYS A 91 8.99 -9.93 1.84
C LYS A 91 8.56 -8.60 1.25
N GLN A 92 9.44 -7.62 1.31
CA GLN A 92 9.24 -6.31 0.67
C GLN A 92 10.03 -6.24 -0.63
N LEU A 93 9.49 -5.54 -1.61
CA LEU A 93 10.24 -5.10 -2.79
C LEU A 93 11.02 -3.84 -2.44
N ASN A 94 12.21 -3.71 -3.03
CA ASN A 94 13.00 -2.49 -2.94
C ASN A 94 12.24 -1.30 -3.53
N GLY A 95 12.42 -0.14 -2.92
CA GLY A 95 11.57 1.01 -3.14
C GLY A 95 12.24 2.34 -2.87
N HIS A 96 11.46 3.42 -3.02
CA HIS A 96 11.84 4.75 -2.59
C HIS A 96 11.13 5.12 -1.29
N PRO A 97 11.79 5.87 -0.39
CA PRO A 97 11.13 6.39 0.79
C PRO A 97 10.16 7.52 0.43
N VAL A 98 8.93 7.44 0.93
CA VAL A 98 7.91 8.49 0.83
C VAL A 98 7.36 8.77 2.21
N VAL A 99 7.26 10.04 2.59
CA VAL A 99 6.70 10.44 3.90
C VAL A 99 5.18 10.50 3.79
N ILE A 100 4.48 9.71 4.61
CA ILE A 100 3.02 9.65 4.70
C ILE A 100 2.65 9.76 6.17
N GLY A 101 1.90 10.78 6.56
CA GLY A 101 1.48 10.95 7.95
C GLY A 101 2.62 11.21 8.93
N GLY A 102 3.72 11.79 8.45
CA GLY A 102 4.95 11.98 9.24
C GLY A 102 5.79 10.72 9.44
N GLN A 103 5.43 9.58 8.84
CA GLN A 103 6.20 8.33 8.87
C GLN A 103 6.76 8.01 7.49
N VAL A 104 7.86 7.27 7.44
CA VAL A 104 8.54 6.92 6.16
C VAL A 104 8.08 5.56 5.68
N TRP A 105 7.55 5.52 4.46
CA TRP A 105 7.08 4.31 3.79
C TRP A 105 7.98 3.99 2.60
N SER A 106 8.42 2.75 2.47
CA SER A 106 9.16 2.23 1.32
C SER A 106 8.19 1.82 0.22
N VAL A 107 8.04 2.69 -0.78
CA VAL A 107 7.15 2.50 -1.92
C VAL A 107 7.87 1.67 -2.98
N PRO A 108 7.33 0.49 -3.35
CA PRO A 108 8.01 -0.41 -4.29
C PRO A 108 8.11 0.20 -5.67
N VAL A 109 9.25 0.00 -6.33
CA VAL A 109 9.48 0.44 -7.71
C VAL A 109 8.99 -0.66 -8.66
N ALA A 110 8.23 -0.28 -9.69
CA ALA A 110 7.85 -1.15 -10.80
C ALA A 110 8.76 -0.91 -12.02
N ARG A 111 9.13 0.36 -12.27
CA ARG A 111 10.02 0.78 -13.36
C ARG A 111 11.17 1.56 -12.78
N ARG A 112 12.40 1.10 -13.03
CA ARG A 112 13.63 1.76 -12.56
C ARG A 112 14.42 2.32 -13.72
N TRP A 113 14.94 3.53 -13.56
CA TRP A 113 15.83 4.15 -14.53
C TRP A 113 17.28 3.73 -14.30
N ALA A 114 18.00 3.52 -15.40
CA ALA A 114 19.44 3.34 -15.46
C ALA A 114 20.04 4.27 -16.52
N PHE A 115 21.28 4.67 -16.31
CA PHE A 115 21.94 5.71 -17.11
C PHE A 115 23.33 5.29 -17.62
N ASP A 116 23.64 3.99 -17.56
CA ASP A 116 24.97 3.44 -17.84
C ASP A 116 25.38 3.58 -19.32
N THR A 117 24.41 3.78 -20.22
CA THR A 117 24.61 3.80 -21.68
C THR A 117 24.61 5.20 -22.30
N GLY A 118 24.65 6.26 -21.48
CA GLY A 118 24.64 7.65 -21.93
C GLY A 118 23.25 8.22 -22.27
N SER A 119 22.23 7.37 -22.33
CA SER A 119 20.82 7.73 -22.46
C SER A 119 20.00 7.09 -21.34
N PRO A 120 18.88 7.71 -20.90
CA PRO A 120 17.98 7.09 -19.93
C PRO A 120 17.37 5.83 -20.51
N ILE A 121 17.57 4.69 -19.85
CA ILE A 121 16.86 3.45 -20.12
C ILE A 121 16.09 3.05 -18.87
N TRP A 122 14.92 2.46 -19.02
CA TRP A 122 14.18 1.91 -17.89
C TRP A 122 14.10 0.39 -18.01
N TYR A 123 13.96 -0.28 -16.86
CA TYR A 123 13.73 -1.72 -16.81
C TYR A 123 12.67 -2.07 -15.75
N ASP A 124 12.02 -3.20 -15.97
CA ASP A 124 11.03 -3.77 -15.06
C ASP A 124 11.72 -4.38 -13.84
N THR A 125 11.29 -3.97 -12.64
CA THR A 125 11.82 -4.45 -11.35
C THR A 125 10.89 -5.43 -10.65
N THR A 126 9.73 -5.74 -11.22
CA THR A 126 8.78 -6.67 -10.64
C THR A 126 9.30 -8.11 -10.72
N PRO A 127 9.13 -8.94 -9.68
CA PRO A 127 9.55 -10.33 -9.71
C PRO A 127 8.89 -11.12 -10.85
N LYS A 128 9.73 -11.76 -11.68
CA LYS A 128 9.31 -12.55 -12.84
C LYS A 128 9.40 -14.05 -12.57
N LYS A 129 8.56 -14.83 -13.24
CA LYS A 129 8.73 -16.28 -13.35
C LYS A 129 9.91 -16.57 -14.29
N LEU A 130 10.64 -17.64 -14.02
CA LEU A 130 11.65 -18.20 -14.92
C LEU A 130 11.15 -19.53 -15.47
N HIS A 131 11.22 -19.72 -16.78
CA HIS A 131 10.91 -20.99 -17.42
C HIS A 131 12.15 -21.55 -18.11
N TYR A 132 12.44 -22.82 -17.85
CA TYR A 132 13.48 -23.54 -18.58
C TYR A 132 12.87 -24.14 -19.85
N ARG A 133 13.27 -23.65 -21.02
CA ARG A 133 12.81 -24.12 -22.33
C ARG A 133 13.99 -24.13 -23.31
N ASP A 134 14.05 -25.14 -24.15
CA ASP A 134 15.09 -25.28 -25.20
C ASP A 134 16.54 -25.28 -24.67
N GLY A 135 16.75 -25.75 -23.44
CA GLY A 135 18.08 -25.81 -22.82
C GLY A 135 18.56 -24.50 -22.16
N GLU A 136 17.70 -23.49 -22.06
CA GLU A 136 18.04 -22.21 -21.44
C GLU A 136 16.93 -21.68 -20.50
N TRP A 137 17.33 -20.89 -19.50
CA TRP A 137 16.40 -20.17 -18.64
C TRP A 137 15.91 -18.89 -19.33
N LYS A 138 14.60 -18.75 -19.49
CA LYS A 138 13.96 -17.56 -20.07
C LYS A 138 13.12 -16.85 -19.00
N LEU A 139 13.22 -15.53 -18.97
CA LEU A 139 12.28 -14.68 -18.23
C LEU A 139 10.89 -14.83 -18.85
N ALA A 140 9.89 -14.99 -17.99
CA ALA A 140 8.49 -15.11 -18.35
C ALA A 140 7.68 -13.98 -17.70
N ASP A 141 6.39 -14.22 -17.49
CA ASP A 141 5.47 -13.23 -16.96
C ASP A 141 5.80 -12.80 -15.52
N THR A 142 5.32 -11.61 -15.15
CA THR A 142 5.30 -11.14 -13.77
C THR A 142 4.59 -12.16 -12.89
N ILE A 143 5.14 -12.46 -11.72
CA ILE A 143 4.44 -13.26 -10.72
C ILE A 143 3.13 -12.56 -10.39
N ASP A 144 2.02 -13.29 -10.42
CA ASP A 144 0.64 -12.76 -10.40
C ASP A 144 0.41 -11.70 -9.31
N ARG A 145 0.99 -11.91 -8.11
CA ARG A 145 0.94 -10.96 -6.98
C ARG A 145 1.44 -9.54 -7.33
N TYR A 146 2.41 -9.42 -8.23
CA TYR A 146 3.03 -8.14 -8.62
C TYR A 146 2.57 -7.64 -9.98
N ALA A 147 1.69 -8.37 -10.68
CA ALA A 147 1.18 -7.96 -11.98
C ALA A 147 0.45 -6.61 -11.89
N ARG A 148 -0.29 -6.39 -10.80
CA ARG A 148 -1.00 -5.14 -10.56
C ARG A 148 -0.05 -3.95 -10.32
N LEU A 149 1.04 -4.16 -9.59
CA LEU A 149 2.08 -3.15 -9.41
C LEU A 149 2.68 -2.71 -10.75
N TRP A 150 2.97 -3.67 -11.64
CA TRP A 150 3.44 -3.37 -12.99
C TRP A 150 2.44 -2.50 -13.76
N GLN A 151 1.17 -2.92 -13.82
CA GLN A 151 0.10 -2.19 -14.51
C GLN A 151 -0.07 -0.75 -13.99
N ILE A 152 0.00 -0.56 -12.67
CA ILE A 152 -0.05 0.76 -12.05
C ILE A 152 1.13 1.63 -12.53
N GLY A 153 2.34 1.05 -12.57
CA GLY A 153 3.52 1.72 -13.09
C GLY A 153 3.39 2.11 -14.56
N GLU A 154 2.82 1.25 -15.42
CA GLU A 154 2.60 1.59 -16.84
C GLU A 154 1.59 2.73 -16.99
N GLN A 155 0.45 2.62 -16.29
CA GLN A 155 -0.62 3.61 -16.37
C GLN A 155 -0.16 4.99 -15.88
N TRP A 156 0.59 5.04 -14.77
CA TRP A 156 1.12 6.30 -14.24
C TRP A 156 2.24 6.88 -15.11
N PHE A 157 3.10 6.03 -15.67
CA PHE A 157 4.12 6.47 -16.62
C PHE A 157 3.49 7.11 -17.86
N ASP A 158 2.48 6.47 -18.43
CA ASP A 158 1.76 6.99 -19.59
C ASP A 158 1.07 8.33 -19.28
N GLU A 159 0.47 8.48 -18.09
CA GLU A 159 -0.12 9.74 -17.64
C GLU A 159 0.94 10.85 -17.55
N THR A 160 2.10 10.54 -16.98
CA THR A 160 3.21 11.49 -16.81
C THR A 160 3.79 11.92 -18.17
N CYS A 161 3.96 10.97 -19.11
CA CYS A 161 4.45 11.27 -20.45
C CYS A 161 3.42 11.98 -21.33
N ALA A 162 2.13 11.66 -21.21
CA ALA A 162 1.06 12.33 -21.95
C ALA A 162 0.93 13.79 -21.52
N ALA A 163 1.02 14.06 -20.20
CA ALA A 163 1.06 15.42 -19.67
C ALA A 163 2.22 16.24 -20.28
N ALA A 164 3.38 15.63 -20.51
CA ALA A 164 4.52 16.28 -21.15
C ALA A 164 4.28 16.58 -22.65
N LYS A 165 3.43 15.80 -23.34
CA LYS A 165 3.17 15.93 -24.78
C LYS A 165 1.99 16.84 -25.14
N SER A 166 1.29 17.40 -24.15
CA SER A 166 0.08 18.24 -24.35
C SER A 166 -1.00 17.54 -25.21
N GLU A 167 -1.17 16.23 -25.06
CA GLU A 167 -2.21 15.48 -25.77
C GLU A 167 -3.59 15.82 -25.19
N THR A 168 -4.42 16.55 -25.95
CA THR A 168 -5.70 17.12 -25.49
C THR A 168 -6.89 16.15 -25.46
N ASP A 169 -6.78 14.99 -26.11
CA ASP A 169 -7.92 14.06 -26.29
C ASP A 169 -7.99 12.92 -25.25
N ARG A 170 -7.06 12.87 -24.30
CA ARG A 170 -7.04 11.81 -23.27
C ARG A 170 -7.87 12.22 -22.05
N LYS A 171 -8.63 11.26 -21.51
CA LYS A 171 -9.29 11.45 -20.20
C LYS A 171 -8.22 11.36 -19.09
N PRO A 172 -8.02 12.43 -18.30
CA PRO A 172 -7.03 12.42 -17.24
C PRO A 172 -7.40 11.42 -16.15
N LEU A 173 -6.40 10.88 -15.46
CA LEU A 173 -6.61 10.02 -14.30
C LEU A 173 -7.31 10.81 -13.19
N LEU A 174 -8.44 10.31 -12.68
CA LEU A 174 -9.14 10.96 -11.58
C LEU A 174 -8.34 10.80 -10.28
N ILE A 175 -8.36 11.81 -9.41
CA ILE A 175 -7.64 11.77 -8.13
C ILE A 175 -8.07 10.58 -7.25
N THR A 176 -9.35 10.19 -7.29
CA THR A 176 -9.86 9.03 -6.56
C THR A 176 -9.27 7.72 -7.08
N GLN A 177 -9.11 7.59 -8.40
CA GLN A 177 -8.46 6.43 -9.01
C GLN A 177 -6.96 6.39 -8.67
N ALA A 178 -6.30 7.55 -8.67
CA ALA A 178 -4.90 7.66 -8.25
C ALA A 178 -4.72 7.29 -6.76
N ALA A 179 -5.66 7.65 -5.90
CA ALA A 179 -5.67 7.26 -4.49
C ALA A 179 -5.80 5.74 -4.31
N GLU A 180 -6.72 5.09 -5.04
CA GLU A 180 -6.85 3.62 -5.06
C GLU A 180 -5.52 2.97 -5.47
N MET A 181 -4.91 3.44 -6.57
CA MET A 181 -3.63 2.92 -7.05
C MET A 181 -2.49 3.11 -6.02
N ALA A 182 -2.46 4.24 -5.32
CA ALA A 182 -1.45 4.50 -4.28
C ALA A 182 -1.58 3.53 -3.11
N VAL A 183 -2.80 3.24 -2.64
CA VAL A 183 -3.03 2.25 -1.58
C VAL A 183 -2.68 0.85 -2.06
N GLU A 184 -3.08 0.46 -3.29
CA GLU A 184 -2.71 -0.82 -3.89
C GLU A 184 -1.19 -1.02 -3.92
N VAL A 185 -0.43 0.02 -4.30
CA VAL A 185 1.04 0.02 -4.29
C VAL A 185 1.60 -0.19 -2.89
N LEU A 186 1.10 0.54 -1.88
CA LEU A 186 1.53 0.37 -0.49
C LEU A 186 1.24 -1.05 0.02
N SER A 187 0.11 -1.64 -0.38
CA SER A 187 -0.30 -2.98 0.05
C SER A 187 0.67 -4.10 -0.39
N ILE A 188 1.53 -3.84 -1.39
CA ILE A 188 2.58 -4.77 -1.82
C ILE A 188 3.64 -4.95 -0.73
N ASN A 189 4.04 -3.88 -0.06
CA ASN A 189 5.08 -3.89 0.98
C ASN A 189 4.51 -3.92 2.41
N TYR A 190 3.23 -3.56 2.57
CA TYR A 190 2.59 -3.39 3.87
C TYR A 190 1.23 -4.12 3.94
N ARG A 191 0.84 -4.53 5.15
CA ARG A 191 -0.49 -5.10 5.44
C ARG A 191 -1.49 -3.97 5.68
N VAL A 192 -1.85 -3.27 4.61
CA VAL A 192 -2.76 -2.11 4.64
C VAL A 192 -3.75 -2.11 3.47
N TRP A 193 -4.87 -1.42 3.67
CA TRP A 193 -5.93 -1.14 2.68
C TRP A 193 -6.51 0.27 2.90
N HIS A 194 -7.50 0.64 2.08
CA HIS A 194 -7.96 2.03 1.94
C HIS A 194 -8.42 2.64 3.27
N GLU A 195 -9.28 1.93 3.99
CA GLU A 195 -9.86 2.40 5.23
C GLU A 195 -8.85 2.49 6.39
N GLU A 196 -7.84 1.63 6.38
CA GLU A 196 -6.72 1.70 7.34
C GLU A 196 -5.79 2.86 7.07
N ILE A 197 -5.47 3.11 5.79
CA ILE A 197 -4.67 4.27 5.41
C ILE A 197 -5.42 5.54 5.74
N ASP A 198 -6.70 5.66 5.39
CA ASP A 198 -7.52 6.84 5.70
C ASP A 198 -7.59 7.10 7.22
N LEU A 199 -7.78 6.05 8.01
CA LEU A 199 -7.77 6.14 9.48
C LEU A 199 -6.40 6.57 10.05
N LEU A 200 -5.29 6.08 9.48
CA LEU A 200 -3.96 6.50 9.92
C LEU A 200 -3.62 7.90 9.45
N THR A 201 -3.82 8.21 8.18
CA THR A 201 -3.52 9.50 7.57
C THR A 201 -4.26 9.59 6.24
N PRO A 202 -5.21 10.52 6.10
CA PRO A 202 -5.85 10.80 4.83
C PRO A 202 -4.80 11.15 3.76
N LEU A 203 -4.90 10.51 2.60
CA LEU A 203 -4.01 10.79 1.48
C LEU A 203 -4.42 12.09 0.77
N ASP A 204 -3.52 13.05 0.73
CA ASP A 204 -3.67 14.25 -0.10
C ASP A 204 -3.06 14.05 -1.51
N ALA A 205 -3.31 15.01 -2.40
CA ALA A 205 -2.84 14.95 -3.78
C ALA A 205 -1.31 14.84 -3.92
N ASP A 206 -0.57 15.48 -3.02
CA ASP A 206 0.90 15.48 -3.03
C ASP A 206 1.45 14.14 -2.61
N THR A 207 0.88 13.54 -1.56
CA THR A 207 1.20 12.20 -1.08
C THR A 207 0.90 11.15 -2.14
N ILE A 208 -0.28 11.20 -2.76
CA ILE A 208 -0.68 10.28 -3.83
C ILE A 208 0.33 10.36 -4.98
N ARG A 209 0.63 11.57 -5.44
CA ARG A 209 1.60 11.80 -6.50
C ARG A 209 2.99 11.31 -6.10
N GLY A 210 3.44 11.57 -4.88
CA GLY A 210 4.73 11.09 -4.35
C GLY A 210 4.85 9.57 -4.38
N VAL A 211 3.81 8.85 -3.95
CA VAL A 211 3.73 7.38 -4.03
C VAL A 211 3.81 6.91 -5.48
N LEU A 212 2.96 7.43 -6.38
CA LEU A 212 2.94 6.97 -7.77
C LEU A 212 4.23 7.34 -8.53
N ASN A 213 4.82 8.49 -8.23
CA ASN A 213 6.12 8.92 -8.76
C ASN A 213 7.28 8.01 -8.33
N ALA A 214 7.21 7.47 -7.11
CA ALA A 214 8.16 6.48 -6.63
C ALA A 214 8.02 5.15 -7.40
N VAL A 215 6.81 4.73 -7.78
CA VAL A 215 6.59 3.49 -8.56
C VAL A 215 7.34 3.49 -9.89
N ILE A 216 7.44 4.65 -10.54
CA ILE A 216 8.11 4.81 -11.84
C ILE A 216 9.50 5.49 -11.74
N ASP A 217 10.04 5.56 -10.51
CA ASP A 217 11.40 6.02 -10.24
C ASP A 217 11.71 7.44 -10.77
N THR A 218 10.75 8.34 -10.69
CA THR A 218 10.95 9.74 -11.11
C THR A 218 12.08 10.44 -10.36
N GLN A 219 12.37 10.03 -9.11
CA GLN A 219 13.45 10.60 -8.31
C GLN A 219 14.81 10.40 -8.98
N THR A 220 15.14 9.17 -9.38
CA THR A 220 16.43 8.87 -10.04
C THR A 220 16.57 9.64 -11.35
N LEU A 221 15.46 9.78 -12.10
CA LEU A 221 15.43 10.59 -13.32
C LEU A 221 15.69 12.07 -13.05
N THR A 222 15.06 12.62 -12.02
CA THR A 222 15.23 14.02 -11.60
C THR A 222 16.67 14.29 -11.17
N ASP A 223 17.24 13.42 -10.33
CA ASP A 223 18.63 13.53 -9.87
C ASP A 223 19.63 13.50 -11.03
N TRP A 224 19.37 12.69 -12.05
CA TRP A 224 20.21 12.63 -13.24
C TRP A 224 20.14 13.92 -14.06
N PHE A 225 18.93 14.45 -14.30
CA PHE A 225 18.77 15.73 -15.01
C PHE A 225 19.46 16.88 -14.28
N GLN A 226 19.35 16.93 -12.95
CA GLN A 226 20.02 17.95 -12.15
C GLN A 226 21.54 17.88 -12.32
N LYS A 227 22.15 16.69 -12.14
CA LYS A 227 23.59 16.49 -12.33
C LYS A 227 24.07 16.87 -13.73
N LYS A 228 23.28 16.55 -14.76
CA LYS A 228 23.58 16.94 -16.15
C LYS A 228 23.53 18.45 -16.35
N SER A 229 22.53 19.12 -15.79
CA SER A 229 22.41 20.57 -15.90
C SER A 229 23.59 21.31 -15.24
N GLU A 230 24.04 20.84 -14.07
CA GLU A 230 25.19 21.40 -13.35
C GLU A 230 26.50 21.21 -14.16
N SER A 231 26.66 20.06 -14.83
CA SER A 231 27.85 19.78 -15.66
C SER A 231 27.94 20.58 -16.96
N LEU A 232 26.85 21.22 -17.40
CA LEU A 232 26.81 22.02 -18.63
C LEU A 232 27.07 23.51 -18.38
N VAL A 233 26.97 23.97 -17.14
CA VAL A 233 27.12 25.38 -16.74
C VAL A 233 28.52 25.67 -16.15
N GLY A 234 29.25 24.63 -15.72
CA GLY A 234 30.64 24.73 -15.23
C GLY A 234 31.67 24.43 -16.31
#